data_AF-A0A086XS98-F1
#
_entry.id   AF-A0A086XS98-F1
#
_cell.length_a   1.000
_cell.length_b   1.000
_cell.length_c   1.000
_cell.angle_alpha   90.00
_cell.angle_beta   90.00
_cell.angle_gamma   90.00
#
_symmetry.space_group_name_H-M   'P 1'
#
loop_
_entity.id
_entity.type
_entity.pdbx_description
1 polymer ?
#
loop_
_entity_poly.entity_id
_entity_poly.type
_entity_poly.pdbx_seq_one_letter_code
_entity_poly.pdbx_strand_id
1 'polypeptide(L)' 'MTVAKTPLAKPGSTMPNRTRIVASAMASMQIEGLDLDARSVSDFAALQAGALSSTELRKRLLKRYSKQASAS' A
#
# COMPACT_ATOMS: atom_id res chain seq x y z
N MET A 1 -4.66 -35.82 0.60
CA MET A 1 -4.16 -34.45 0.86
C MET A 1 -4.70 -33.55 -0.24
N THR A 2 -5.70 -32.72 0.05
CA THR A 2 -6.39 -31.91 -0.96
C THR A 2 -5.70 -30.56 -1.04
N VAL A 3 -4.95 -30.31 -2.12
CA VAL A 3 -4.30 -29.01 -2.35
C VAL A 3 -5.39 -28.02 -2.77
N ALA A 4 -5.67 -27.04 -1.90
CA ALA A 4 -6.58 -25.95 -2.20
C ALA A 4 -6.05 -25.18 -3.42
N LYS A 5 -6.77 -25.28 -4.54
CA LYS A 5 -6.46 -24.61 -5.79
C LYS A 5 -6.82 -23.13 -5.63
N THR A 6 -5.84 -22.31 -5.27
CA THR A 6 -5.99 -20.84 -5.30
C THR A 6 -6.46 -20.44 -6.69
N PRO A 7 -7.60 -19.73 -6.84
CA PRO A 7 -8.07 -19.33 -8.14
C PRO A 7 -7.08 -18.34 -8.76
N LEU A 8 -6.46 -18.76 -9.86
CA LEU A 8 -5.62 -17.92 -10.70
C LEU A 8 -6.52 -16.79 -11.25
N ALA A 9 -6.28 -15.56 -10.80
CA ALA A 9 -7.06 -14.40 -11.23
C ALA A 9 -7.05 -14.30 -12.77
N LYS A 10 -8.23 -14.09 -13.37
CA LYS A 10 -8.40 -13.96 -14.83
C LYS A 10 -7.51 -12.84 -15.39
N PRO A 11 -6.73 -13.09 -16.46
CA PRO A 11 -6.02 -12.04 -17.18
C PRO A 11 -7.05 -11.18 -17.92
N GLY A 12 -7.41 -10.04 -17.35
CA GLY A 12 -8.43 -9.16 -17.93
C GLY A 12 -8.95 -8.07 -17.01
N SER A 13 -8.71 -8.16 -15.69
CA SER A 13 -8.84 -7.00 -14.81
C SER A 13 -7.59 -6.14 -14.96
N THR A 14 -7.63 -5.13 -15.82
CA THR A 14 -6.61 -4.09 -15.81
C THR A 14 -6.72 -3.37 -14.47
N MET A 15 -5.93 -3.80 -13.49
CA MET A 15 -5.79 -3.04 -12.25
C MET A 15 -5.43 -1.60 -12.63
N PRO A 16 -6.06 -0.59 -12.00
CA PRO A 16 -5.65 0.79 -12.18
C PRO A 16 -4.13 0.88 -12.02
N ASN A 17 -3.45 1.60 -12.91
CA ASN A 17 -1.97 1.69 -12.93
C ASN A 17 -1.40 1.99 -11.52
N ARG A 18 -2.10 2.86 -10.79
CA ARG A 18 -1.81 3.20 -9.39
C ARG A 18 -1.81 2.00 -8.45
N THR A 19 -2.79 1.09 -8.56
CA THR A 19 -2.89 -0.11 -7.75
C THR A 19 -1.72 -1.05 -8.02
N ARG A 20 -1.34 -1.22 -9.29
CA ARG A 20 -0.17 -2.03 -9.66
C ARG A 20 1.12 -1.43 -9.07
N ILE A 21 1.33 -0.13 -9.20
CA ILE A 21 2.52 0.56 -8.68
C ILE A 21 2.63 0.38 -7.15
N VAL A 22 1.54 0.62 -6.41
CA VAL A 22 1.54 0.50 -4.94
C VAL A 22 1.80 -0.95 -4.52
N ALA A 23 1.17 -1.93 -5.19
CA ALA A 23 1.40 -3.34 -4.90
C ALA A 23 2.85 -3.75 -5.16
N SER A 24 3.45 -3.31 -6.28
CA SER A 24 4.87 -3.56 -6.57
C SER A 24 5.79 -2.95 -5.52
N ALA A 25 5.53 -1.72 -5.08
CA ALA A 25 6.34 -1.08 -4.04
C ALA A 25 6.24 -1.81 -2.69
N MET A 26 5.04 -2.26 -2.31
CA MET A 26 4.85 -3.07 -1.09
C MET A 26 5.57 -4.41 -1.18
N ALA A 27 5.51 -5.09 -2.33
CA ALA A 27 6.22 -6.34 -2.54
C ALA A 27 7.74 -6.15 -2.44
N SER A 28 8.28 -5.05 -3.01
CA SER A 28 9.71 -4.72 -2.90
C SER A 28 10.15 -4.55 -1.43
N MET A 29 9.37 -3.84 -0.61
CA MET A 29 9.68 -3.69 0.81
C MET A 29 9.67 -5.04 1.56
N GLN A 30 8.68 -5.90 1.28
CA GLN A 30 8.59 -7.22 1.91
C GLN A 30 9.77 -8.12 1.56
N ILE A 31 10.28 -8.05 0.31
CA ILE A 31 11.50 -8.77 -0.10
C ILE A 31 12.70 -8.33 0.73
N GLU A 32 12.77 -7.05 1.10
CA GLU A 32 13.81 -6.48 1.96
C GLU A 32 13.56 -6.71 3.46
N GLY A 33 12.47 -7.41 3.84
CA GLY A 33 12.09 -7.64 5.23
C GLY A 33 11.53 -6.40 5.93
N LEU A 34 11.12 -5.39 5.17
CA LEU A 34 10.49 -4.16 5.67
C LEU A 34 8.96 -4.32 5.62
N ASP A 35 8.30 -3.88 6.70
CA ASP A 35 6.85 -3.89 6.79
C ASP A 35 6.31 -2.47 7.01
N LEU A 36 5.09 -2.25 6.51
CA LEU A 36 4.35 -1.02 6.73
C LEU A 36 3.61 -1.10 8.06
N ASP A 37 3.63 0.00 8.82
CA ASP A 37 2.74 0.11 9.97
C ASP A 37 1.27 0.03 9.53
N ALA A 38 0.40 -0.47 10.41
CA ALA A 38 -1.01 -0.71 10.10
C ALA A 38 -1.74 0.55 9.57
N ARG A 39 -1.34 1.74 10.01
CA ARG A 39 -1.94 3.00 9.54
C ARG A 39 -1.50 3.32 8.11
N SER A 40 -0.23 3.07 7.78
CA SER A 40 0.27 3.20 6.41
C SER A 40 -0.40 2.20 5.46
N VAL A 41 -0.61 0.94 5.88
CA VAL A 41 -1.38 -0.05 5.10
C VAL A 41 -2.78 0.45 4.78
N SER A 42 -3.49 0.99 5.77
CA SER A 42 -4.84 1.56 5.58
C SER A 42 -4.83 2.76 4.62
N ASP A 43 -3.86 3.66 4.75
CA ASP A 43 -3.72 4.81 3.88
C ASP A 43 -3.46 4.40 2.40
N PHE A 44 -2.62 3.39 2.17
CA PHE A 44 -2.37 2.86 0.82
C PHE A 44 -3.60 2.11 0.25
N ALA A 45 -4.36 1.40 1.07
CA ALA A 45 -5.63 0.79 0.62
C ALA A 45 -6.65 1.86 0.20
N ALA A 46 -6.78 2.94 0.98
CA ALA A 46 -7.65 4.07 0.63
C ALA A 46 -7.16 4.80 -0.64
N LEU A 47 -5.84 4.85 -0.85
CA LEU A 47 -5.21 5.37 -2.07
C LEU A 47 -5.61 4.54 -3.31
N GLN A 48 -5.56 3.21 -3.19
CA GLN A 48 -5.93 2.27 -4.27
C GLN A 48 -7.43 2.33 -4.57
N ALA A 49 -8.27 2.48 -3.55
CA ALA A 49 -9.72 2.61 -3.68
C ALA A 49 -10.17 3.98 -4.23
N GLY A 50 -9.26 4.94 -4.43
CA GLY A 50 -9.58 6.30 -4.86
C GLY A 50 -10.21 7.18 -3.76
N ALA A 51 -10.43 6.64 -2.56
CA ALA A 51 -10.91 7.38 -1.40
C ALA A 51 -9.87 8.38 -0.85
N LEU A 52 -8.59 8.20 -1.20
CA LEU A 52 -7.48 9.08 -0.83
C LEU A 52 -6.71 9.55 -2.08
N SER A 53 -6.46 10.86 -2.17
CA SER A 53 -5.59 11.44 -3.20
C SER A 53 -4.11 11.35 -2.81
N SER A 54 -3.20 11.40 -3.79
CA SER A 54 -1.75 11.35 -3.52
C SER A 54 -1.29 12.57 -2.71
N THR A 55 -1.89 13.73 -2.97
CA THR A 55 -1.63 14.97 -2.23
C THR A 55 -2.04 14.84 -0.77
N GLU A 56 -3.21 14.24 -0.51
CA GLU A 56 -3.69 14.05 0.86
C GLU A 56 -2.86 13.00 1.61
N LEU A 57 -2.48 11.90 0.95
CA LEU A 57 -1.53 10.95 1.50
C LEU A 57 -0.21 11.62 1.89
N ARG A 58 0.36 12.44 1.00
CA ARG A 58 1.60 13.18 1.27
C ARG A 58 1.46 14.09 2.49
N LYS A 59 0.36 14.83 2.62
CA LYS A 59 0.09 15.68 3.79
C LYS A 59 0.01 14.86 5.08
N ARG A 60 -0.67 13.70 5.06
CA ARG A 60 -0.77 12.80 6.23
C ARG A 60 0.59 12.28 6.67
N LEU A 61 1.41 11.82 5.72
CA LEU A 61 2.76 11.32 6.00
C LEU A 61 3.64 12.44 6.56
N LEU A 62 3.69 13.59 5.91
CA LEU A 62 4.47 14.73 6.39
C LEU A 62 4.04 15.15 7.80
N LYS A 63 2.73 15.23 8.08
CA LYS A 63 2.23 15.58 9.42
C LYS A 63 2.59 14.53 10.48
N ARG A 64 2.61 13.24 10.12
CA ARG A 64 2.94 12.14 11.02
C ARG A 64 4.42 12.21 11.43
N TYR A 65 5.29 12.30 10.44
CA TYR A 65 6.74 12.26 10.67
C TYR A 65 7.32 13.62 11.08
N SER A 66 6.66 14.74 10.76
CA SER A 66 7.07 16.05 11.30
C SER A 66 6.83 16.15 12.81
N LYS A 67 5.74 15.57 13.32
CA LYS A 67 5.48 15.50 14.77
C LYS A 67 6.47 14.60 15.51
N GLN A 68 6.98 13.56 14.86
CA GLN A 68 7.97 12.67 15.45
C GLN A 68 9.36 13.32 15.53
N ALA A 69 9.74 14.16 14.56
CA ALA A 69 11.02 14.86 14.56
C ALA A 69 11.16 15.93 15.65
N SER A 70 10.04 16.42 16.21
CA SER A 70 10.04 17.45 17.27
C SER A 70 10.03 16.87 18.70
N ALA A 71 9.96 15.56 18.84
CA ALA A 71 9.84 14.86 20.13
C ALA A 71 11.09 14.04 20.50
N SER A 72 12.18 14.22 19.75
CA SER A 72 13.49 13.61 19.99
C SER A 72 14.49 14.62 20.52
#